data_AF-A0A2N5KE94-F1
#
_entry.id   AF-A0A2N5KE94-F1
#
_cell.length_a   1.000
_cell.length_b   1.000
_cell.length_c   1.000
_cell.angle_alpha   90.00
_cell.angle_beta   90.00
_cell.angle_gamma   90.00
#
_symmetry.space_group_name_H-M   'P 1'
#
loop_
_entity.id
_entity.type
_entity.pdbx_description
1 polymer ?
#
loop_
_entity_poly.entity_id
_entity_poly.type
_entity_poly.pdbx_seq_one_letter_code
_entity_poly.pdbx_strand_id
1 'polypeptide(L)'
;PAMHGPNGEDGALMGILQMANIPFVGCDVAASAIAMDKVLSKQIVSSKGIKTPKSIAFTSFEFTAGSERILSSINTDLAFPLFVKPAHLGSSIGITRVASSDQLLNAIEVALHYDNRVIVEEGVSNLIEVTVPIIGNEELQVALVEQPLLTADDFFDFETKYIGQGKNGGGKKGSGQKGAQGYSKLPADISKDLYDQSVEVAKASYRAVGCSGIARIDLLINGKTKEVYFNELNPLPGSLYAHNWRAAGLPTVQLVTRLVELAEARHKSKEALESTFQTNFLKQF
;
A
#
# COMPACT_ATOMS: atom_id res chain seq x y z
N PRO A 1 14.75 -5.57 -5.47
CA PRO A 1 14.36 -6.56 -4.43
C PRO A 1 12.99 -7.14 -4.78
N ALA A 2 12.74 -8.42 -4.48
CA ALA A 2 11.45 -9.09 -4.70
C ALA A 2 11.03 -9.93 -3.48
N MET A 3 11.40 -9.44 -2.29
CA MET A 3 11.04 -10.04 -1.01
C MET A 3 9.87 -9.26 -0.42
N HIS A 4 8.72 -9.92 -0.28
CA HIS A 4 7.50 -9.30 0.22
C HIS A 4 7.41 -9.37 1.74
N GLY A 5 6.73 -8.40 2.34
CA GLY A 5 6.47 -8.37 3.79
C GLY A 5 7.68 -8.02 4.65
N PRO A 6 7.73 -8.52 5.91
CA PRO A 6 8.75 -8.14 6.88
C PRO A 6 10.19 -8.31 6.37
N ASN A 7 11.03 -7.35 6.70
CA ASN A 7 12.42 -7.15 6.24
C ASN A 7 12.58 -6.82 4.75
N GLY A 8 11.56 -7.01 3.92
CA GLY A 8 11.62 -6.82 2.47
C GLY A 8 11.04 -5.48 2.02
N GLU A 9 9.87 -5.14 2.55
CA GLU A 9 9.09 -3.95 2.19
C GLU A 9 9.19 -2.81 3.21
N ASP A 10 9.73 -3.09 4.41
CA ASP A 10 9.80 -2.18 5.55
C ASP A 10 11.08 -1.31 5.58
N GLY A 11 11.95 -1.47 4.57
CA GLY A 11 13.19 -0.72 4.45
C GLY A 11 14.42 -1.40 5.07
N ALA A 12 14.29 -2.52 5.77
CA ALA A 12 15.45 -3.20 6.37
C ALA A 12 16.45 -3.68 5.31
N LEU A 13 15.97 -4.39 4.28
CA LEU A 13 16.80 -4.80 3.15
C LEU A 13 17.38 -3.61 2.39
N MET A 14 16.62 -2.53 2.22
CA MET A 14 17.11 -1.31 1.57
C MET A 14 18.28 -0.71 2.35
N GLY A 15 18.25 -0.76 3.69
CA GLY A 15 19.36 -0.31 4.54
C GLY A 15 20.64 -1.09 4.28
N ILE A 16 20.54 -2.42 4.21
CA ILE A 16 21.69 -3.29 3.89
C ILE A 16 22.26 -2.96 2.51
N LEU A 17 21.39 -2.81 1.49
CA LEU A 17 21.82 -2.50 0.12
C LEU A 17 22.46 -1.11 0.03
N GLN A 18 21.92 -0.12 0.74
CA GLN A 18 22.52 1.22 0.82
C GLN A 18 23.90 1.20 1.49
N MET A 19 24.07 0.46 2.59
CA MET A 19 25.36 0.32 3.26
C MET A 19 26.40 -0.40 2.40
N ALA A 20 25.97 -1.35 1.58
CA ALA A 20 26.83 -2.08 0.65
C ALA A 20 27.14 -1.30 -0.66
N ASN A 21 26.62 -0.07 -0.80
CA ASN A 21 26.67 0.72 -2.04
C ASN A 21 26.15 -0.05 -3.27
N ILE A 22 25.12 -0.87 -3.10
CA ILE A 22 24.51 -1.65 -4.19
C ILE A 22 23.30 -0.89 -4.73
N PRO A 23 23.21 -0.58 -6.04
CA PRO A 23 22.00 -0.02 -6.64
C PRO A 23 20.85 -1.02 -6.54
N PHE A 24 19.64 -0.54 -6.26
CA PHE A 24 18.46 -1.40 -6.12
C PHE A 24 17.18 -0.73 -6.61
N VAL A 25 16.27 -1.58 -7.11
CA VAL A 25 14.94 -1.21 -7.58
C VAL A 25 14.00 -0.86 -6.42
N GLY A 26 13.19 0.18 -6.60
CA GLY A 26 12.08 0.53 -5.70
C GLY A 26 12.41 1.57 -4.64
N CYS A 27 11.48 1.77 -3.72
CA CYS A 27 11.54 2.79 -2.67
C CYS A 27 12.80 2.66 -1.81
N ASP A 28 13.31 3.78 -1.28
CA ASP A 28 14.45 3.79 -0.36
C ASP A 28 14.04 3.37 1.07
N VAL A 29 14.94 3.47 2.04
CA VAL A 29 14.67 3.07 3.43
C VAL A 29 13.48 3.83 4.02
N ALA A 30 13.47 5.16 3.90
CA ALA A 30 12.46 6.00 4.52
C ALA A 30 11.09 5.78 3.87
N ALA A 31 11.03 5.81 2.53
CA ALA A 31 9.78 5.62 1.81
C ALA A 31 9.20 4.21 2.02
N SER A 32 10.07 3.18 2.10
CA SER A 32 9.63 1.80 2.38
C SER A 32 9.06 1.67 3.80
N ALA A 33 9.76 2.20 4.81
CA ALA A 33 9.29 2.18 6.20
C ALA A 33 7.96 2.94 6.37
N ILE A 34 7.85 4.14 5.77
CA ILE A 34 6.63 4.96 5.79
C ILE A 34 5.48 4.24 5.10
N ALA A 35 5.73 3.65 3.93
CA ALA A 35 4.71 2.95 3.16
C ALA A 35 4.14 1.75 3.92
N MET A 36 5.00 1.00 4.63
CA MET A 36 4.60 -0.18 5.38
C MET A 36 3.76 0.17 6.61
N ASP A 37 4.03 1.30 7.27
CA ASP A 37 3.20 1.80 8.39
C ASP A 37 1.98 2.57 7.85
N LYS A 38 0.79 1.96 7.94
CA LYS A 38 -0.48 2.60 7.53
C LYS A 38 -0.79 3.90 8.26
N VAL A 39 -0.33 4.06 9.49
CA VAL A 39 -0.53 5.28 10.27
C VAL A 39 0.36 6.39 9.73
N LEU A 40 1.66 6.11 9.53
CA LEU A 40 2.61 7.10 9.02
C LEU A 40 2.29 7.50 7.58
N SER A 41 2.02 6.53 6.70
CA SER A 41 1.62 6.82 5.31
C SER A 41 0.37 7.70 5.25
N LYS A 42 -0.68 7.40 6.02
CA LYS A 42 -1.90 8.24 6.08
C LYS A 42 -1.61 9.63 6.64
N GLN A 43 -0.80 9.77 7.68
CA GLN A 43 -0.43 11.08 8.23
C GLN A 43 0.32 11.95 7.21
N ILE A 44 1.29 11.36 6.51
CA ILE A 44 2.09 12.06 5.49
C ILE A 44 1.23 12.44 4.29
N VAL A 45 0.41 11.51 3.79
CA VAL A 45 -0.50 11.78 2.66
C VAL A 45 -1.54 12.83 3.02
N SER A 46 -2.12 12.76 4.22
CA SER A 46 -3.08 13.77 4.72
C SER A 46 -2.48 15.16 4.84
N SER A 47 -1.19 15.29 5.14
CA SER A 47 -0.49 16.59 5.16
C SER A 47 -0.49 17.32 3.81
N LYS A 48 -0.77 16.60 2.71
CA LYS A 48 -0.92 17.16 1.36
C LYS A 48 -2.38 17.45 0.98
N GLY A 49 -3.31 17.37 1.94
CA GLY A 49 -4.74 17.60 1.70
C GLY A 49 -5.44 16.43 1.00
N ILE A 50 -4.78 15.28 0.86
CA ILE A 50 -5.37 14.06 0.31
C ILE A 50 -6.21 13.40 1.41
N LYS A 51 -7.45 13.04 1.08
CA LYS A 51 -8.37 12.43 2.05
C LYS A 51 -7.89 11.02 2.41
N THR A 52 -8.00 10.66 3.68
CA THR A 52 -7.91 9.29 4.18
C THR A 52 -9.17 9.00 5.00
N PRO A 53 -9.60 7.74 5.14
CA PRO A 53 -10.64 7.41 6.11
C PRO A 53 -10.27 7.96 7.49
N LYS A 54 -11.26 8.48 8.24
CA LYS A 54 -11.03 8.93 9.61
C LYS A 54 -10.60 7.72 10.44
N SER A 55 -9.57 7.90 11.25
CA SER A 55 -8.97 6.78 11.97
C SER A 55 -8.42 7.17 13.34
N ILE A 56 -8.40 6.22 14.25
CA ILE A 56 -7.67 6.26 15.52
C ILE A 56 -6.63 5.15 15.50
N ALA A 57 -5.41 5.47 15.91
CA ALA A 57 -4.34 4.49 16.03
C ALA A 57 -3.73 4.53 17.43
N PHE A 58 -3.32 3.37 17.93
CA PHE A 58 -2.74 3.19 19.25
C PHE A 58 -1.83 1.95 19.27
N THR A 59 -0.92 1.93 20.23
CA THR A 59 0.00 0.83 20.49
C THR A 59 -0.61 -0.19 21.46
N SER A 60 -0.05 -1.40 21.50
CA SER A 60 -0.39 -2.44 22.49
C SER A 60 -0.22 -1.94 23.93
N PHE A 61 0.82 -1.13 24.17
CA PHE A 61 1.08 -0.51 25.47
C PHE A 61 -0.04 0.46 25.87
N GLU A 62 -0.43 1.38 24.99
CA GLU A 62 -1.53 2.32 25.24
C GLU A 62 -2.85 1.58 25.46
N PHE A 63 -3.10 0.50 24.71
CA PHE A 63 -4.29 -0.32 24.88
C PHE A 63 -4.33 -1.02 26.23
N THR A 64 -3.22 -1.60 26.67
CA THR A 64 -3.13 -2.28 27.97
C THR A 64 -3.27 -1.28 29.13
N ALA A 65 -2.74 -0.06 28.95
CA ALA A 65 -2.79 0.98 29.96
C ALA A 65 -4.20 1.62 30.11
N GLY A 66 -5.06 1.57 29.08
CA GLY A 66 -6.32 2.30 29.09
C GLY A 66 -7.31 1.91 28.00
N SER A 67 -7.62 0.62 27.87
CA SER A 67 -8.52 0.08 26.84
C SER A 67 -9.92 0.73 26.85
N GLU A 68 -10.52 0.95 28.02
CA GLU A 68 -11.85 1.58 28.14
C GLU A 68 -11.89 2.99 27.54
N ARG A 69 -10.83 3.79 27.76
CA ARG A 69 -10.71 5.13 27.18
C ARG A 69 -10.62 5.07 25.66
N ILE A 70 -9.79 4.16 25.15
CA ILE A 70 -9.61 3.98 23.69
C ILE A 70 -10.92 3.52 23.04
N LEU A 71 -11.61 2.53 23.62
CA LEU A 71 -12.90 2.05 23.13
C LEU A 71 -13.96 3.16 23.15
N SER A 72 -14.00 3.95 24.22
CA SER A 72 -14.89 5.12 24.32
C SER A 72 -14.61 6.17 23.24
N SER A 73 -13.35 6.51 23.00
CA SER A 73 -12.95 7.41 21.91
C SER A 73 -13.35 6.86 20.55
N ILE A 74 -13.13 5.57 20.27
CA ILE A 74 -13.54 4.94 19.01
C ILE A 74 -15.06 5.06 18.80
N ASN A 75 -15.86 4.73 19.81
CA ASN A 75 -17.32 4.78 19.72
C ASN A 75 -17.87 6.21 19.59
N THR A 76 -17.17 7.21 20.11
CA THR A 76 -17.59 8.61 20.08
C THR A 76 -17.17 9.29 18.78
N ASP A 77 -15.95 9.02 18.33
CA ASP A 77 -15.32 9.79 17.26
C ASP A 77 -15.43 9.11 15.89
N LEU A 78 -15.67 7.80 15.79
CA LEU A 78 -15.74 7.08 14.52
C LEU A 78 -17.14 6.52 14.22
N ALA A 79 -17.52 6.55 12.95
CA ALA A 79 -18.78 5.99 12.45
C ALA A 79 -18.64 4.56 11.93
N PHE A 80 -19.53 3.67 12.39
CA PHE A 80 -19.59 2.28 11.92
C PHE A 80 -20.13 2.18 10.47
N PRO A 81 -19.71 1.15 9.69
CA PRO A 81 -18.80 0.07 10.07
C PRO A 81 -17.34 0.52 10.13
N LEU A 82 -16.57 -0.10 11.02
CA LEU A 82 -15.13 0.17 11.23
C LEU A 82 -14.28 -0.97 10.68
N PHE A 83 -13.04 -0.67 10.32
CA PHE A 83 -12.02 -1.64 9.95
C PHE A 83 -10.87 -1.54 10.96
N VAL A 84 -10.61 -2.64 11.66
CA VAL A 84 -9.48 -2.78 12.59
C VAL A 84 -8.36 -3.51 11.87
N LYS A 85 -7.17 -2.91 11.82
CA LYS A 85 -6.03 -3.38 11.03
C LYS A 85 -4.72 -3.33 11.82
N PRO A 86 -3.82 -4.31 11.66
CA PRO A 86 -2.41 -4.15 11.99
C PRO A 86 -1.78 -3.02 11.17
N ALA A 87 -0.95 -2.17 11.81
CA ALA A 87 -0.35 -1.02 11.15
C ALA A 87 0.63 -1.42 10.05
N HIS A 88 1.45 -2.46 10.27
CA HIS A 88 2.63 -2.82 9.47
C HIS A 88 2.48 -4.06 8.59
N LEU A 89 1.28 -4.67 8.50
CA LEU A 89 1.09 -5.89 7.70
C LEU A 89 0.27 -5.66 6.44
N GLY A 90 0.65 -6.33 5.35
CA GLY A 90 -0.10 -6.37 4.10
C GLY A 90 -1.08 -7.54 4.01
N SER A 91 -1.63 -7.74 2.81
CA SER A 91 -2.37 -8.97 2.42
C SER A 91 -3.61 -9.28 3.26
N SER A 92 -4.24 -8.27 3.84
CA SER A 92 -5.45 -8.39 4.67
C SER A 92 -5.31 -9.27 5.93
N ILE A 93 -4.07 -9.60 6.33
CA ILE A 93 -3.81 -10.37 7.55
C ILE A 93 -4.20 -9.55 8.78
N GLY A 94 -5.01 -10.13 9.68
CA GLY A 94 -5.46 -9.49 10.91
C GLY A 94 -6.46 -8.34 10.70
N ILE A 95 -6.97 -8.11 9.48
CA ILE A 95 -7.98 -7.09 9.22
C ILE A 95 -9.38 -7.62 9.56
N THR A 96 -10.09 -6.91 10.42
CA THR A 96 -11.47 -7.25 10.81
C THR A 96 -12.41 -6.09 10.53
N ARG A 97 -13.54 -6.37 9.85
CA ARG A 97 -14.65 -5.41 9.75
C ARG A 97 -15.59 -5.57 10.94
N VAL A 98 -15.91 -4.45 11.56
CA VAL A 98 -16.68 -4.33 12.79
C VAL A 98 -17.94 -3.53 12.48
N ALA A 99 -19.11 -4.13 12.66
CA ALA A 99 -20.40 -3.49 12.38
C ALA A 99 -20.97 -2.76 13.62
N SER A 100 -20.49 -3.09 14.81
CA SER A 100 -21.01 -2.59 16.09
C SER A 100 -19.97 -2.67 17.22
N SER A 101 -20.18 -1.89 18.28
CA SER A 101 -19.21 -1.74 19.38
C SER A 101 -18.84 -3.04 20.10
N ASP A 102 -19.75 -4.01 20.18
CA ASP A 102 -19.53 -5.30 20.85
C ASP A 102 -18.46 -6.14 20.16
N GLN A 103 -18.18 -5.89 18.88
CA GLN A 103 -17.17 -6.59 18.09
C GLN A 103 -15.77 -5.96 18.20
N LEU A 104 -15.65 -4.73 18.73
CA LEU A 104 -14.41 -3.96 18.71
C LEU A 104 -13.29 -4.61 19.51
N LEU A 105 -13.58 -5.04 20.74
CA LEU A 105 -12.55 -5.57 21.64
C LEU A 105 -11.85 -6.79 20.99
N ASN A 106 -12.64 -7.76 20.53
CA ASN A 106 -12.12 -8.94 19.86
C ASN A 106 -11.32 -8.59 18.60
N ALA A 107 -11.83 -7.67 17.77
CA ALA A 107 -11.12 -7.24 16.56
C ALA A 107 -9.76 -6.57 16.86
N ILE A 108 -9.69 -5.77 17.93
CA ILE A 108 -8.45 -5.13 18.38
C ILE A 108 -7.47 -6.17 18.92
N GLU A 109 -7.93 -7.12 19.74
CA GLU A 109 -7.08 -8.21 20.24
C GLU A 109 -6.50 -9.06 19.12
N VAL A 110 -7.30 -9.38 18.09
CA VAL A 110 -6.83 -10.08 16.89
C VAL A 110 -5.75 -9.27 16.18
N ALA A 111 -5.95 -7.96 15.95
CA ALA A 111 -4.96 -7.15 15.27
C ALA A 111 -3.66 -6.99 16.09
N LEU A 112 -3.78 -6.86 17.42
CA LEU A 112 -2.64 -6.79 18.36
C LEU A 112 -1.86 -8.11 18.49
N HIS A 113 -2.45 -9.23 18.08
CA HIS A 113 -1.70 -10.49 17.97
C HIS A 113 -0.64 -10.44 16.88
N TYR A 114 -0.89 -9.67 15.82
CA TYR A 114 -0.05 -9.61 14.64
C TYR A 114 0.89 -8.40 14.60
N ASP A 115 0.64 -7.37 15.40
CA ASP A 115 1.41 -6.13 15.40
C ASP A 115 1.31 -5.41 16.74
N ASN A 116 2.33 -4.62 17.08
CA ASN A 116 2.35 -3.81 18.29
C ASN A 116 1.57 -2.49 18.16
N ARG A 117 1.07 -2.19 16.95
CA ARG A 117 0.30 -0.98 16.64
C ARG A 117 -0.91 -1.33 15.79
N VAL A 118 -2.05 -0.76 16.15
CA VAL A 118 -3.33 -0.96 15.47
C VAL A 118 -3.87 0.36 14.98
N ILE A 119 -4.54 0.32 13.83
CA ILE A 119 -5.34 1.41 13.29
C ILE A 119 -6.80 0.94 13.17
N VAL A 120 -7.72 1.74 13.68
CA VAL A 120 -9.18 1.58 13.54
C VAL A 120 -9.67 2.71 12.66
N GLU A 121 -10.29 2.40 11.52
CA GLU A 121 -10.71 3.39 10.54
C GLU A 121 -12.17 3.21 10.10
N GLU A 122 -12.81 4.31 9.72
CA GLU A 122 -14.17 4.30 9.17
C GLU A 122 -14.23 3.61 7.81
N GLY A 123 -15.31 2.86 7.59
CA GLY A 123 -15.62 2.30 6.27
C GLY A 123 -16.11 3.39 5.30
N VAL A 124 -15.62 3.35 4.06
CA VAL A 124 -16.11 4.22 2.99
C VAL A 124 -17.43 3.66 2.43
N SER A 125 -18.49 4.46 2.48
CA SER A 125 -19.81 4.08 1.94
C SER A 125 -19.86 4.11 0.42
N ASN A 126 -20.73 3.30 -0.20
CA ASN A 126 -20.83 3.16 -1.66
C ASN A 126 -19.48 2.83 -2.31
N LEU A 127 -18.73 1.93 -1.67
CA LEU A 127 -17.32 1.68 -1.96
C LEU A 127 -17.10 1.26 -3.43
N ILE A 128 -16.19 1.96 -4.08
CA ILE A 128 -15.50 1.54 -5.28
C ILE A 128 -14.01 1.52 -4.94
N GLU A 129 -13.37 0.37 -5.05
CA GLU A 129 -11.92 0.25 -4.89
C GLU A 129 -11.23 0.41 -6.23
N VAL A 130 -10.11 1.13 -6.25
CA VAL A 130 -9.24 1.17 -7.42
C VAL A 130 -7.78 1.07 -7.03
N THR A 131 -7.02 0.44 -7.92
CA THR A 131 -5.59 0.20 -7.76
C THR A 131 -4.83 0.89 -8.88
N VAL A 132 -3.81 1.68 -8.52
CA VAL A 132 -3.04 2.54 -9.41
C VAL A 132 -1.56 2.15 -9.39
N PRO A 133 -1.07 1.40 -10.39
CA PRO A 133 0.34 1.01 -10.53
C PRO A 133 1.17 2.17 -11.08
N ILE A 134 2.23 2.56 -10.38
CA ILE A 134 3.11 3.68 -10.75
C ILE A 134 4.56 3.21 -10.90
N ILE A 135 5.20 3.66 -11.99
CA ILE A 135 6.65 3.53 -12.22
C ILE A 135 7.28 4.92 -12.37
N GLY A 136 8.50 5.09 -11.89
CA GLY A 136 9.29 6.32 -12.12
C GLY A 136 10.06 6.80 -10.90
N ASN A 137 10.94 7.77 -11.11
CA ASN A 137 11.61 8.50 -10.03
C ASN A 137 11.00 9.92 -9.97
N GLU A 138 11.48 10.85 -10.81
CA GLU A 138 10.97 12.22 -10.90
C GLU A 138 9.76 12.32 -11.84
N GLU A 139 9.87 11.69 -13.01
CA GLU A 139 8.79 11.56 -13.99
C GLU A 139 8.01 10.27 -13.74
N LEU A 140 6.71 10.42 -13.45
CA LEU A 140 5.84 9.31 -13.08
C LEU A 140 4.98 8.87 -14.26
N GLN A 141 5.00 7.57 -14.54
CA GLN A 141 4.09 6.92 -15.48
C GLN A 141 3.16 5.99 -14.70
N VAL A 142 1.92 5.86 -15.19
CA VAL A 142 0.88 5.06 -14.55
C VAL A 142 0.38 4.04 -15.56
N ALA A 143 0.19 2.80 -15.12
CA ALA A 143 -0.43 1.76 -15.94
C ALA A 143 -1.95 1.99 -16.07
N LEU A 144 -2.68 1.01 -16.61
CA LEU A 144 -4.13 1.01 -16.51
C LEU A 144 -4.57 0.84 -15.04
N VAL A 145 -5.44 1.74 -14.58
CA VAL A 145 -6.08 1.65 -13.26
C VAL A 145 -7.04 0.46 -13.27
N GLU A 146 -6.99 -0.34 -12.21
CA GLU A 146 -7.83 -1.53 -12.06
C GLU A 146 -8.89 -1.31 -11.00
N GLN A 147 -10.08 -1.86 -11.22
CA GLN A 147 -11.14 -1.94 -10.23
C GLN A 147 -11.35 -3.40 -9.85
N PRO A 148 -10.94 -3.84 -8.64
CA PRO A 148 -11.33 -5.14 -8.11
C PRO A 148 -12.86 -5.25 -8.03
N LEU A 149 -13.42 -6.39 -8.43
CA LEU A 149 -14.87 -6.68 -8.36
C LEU A 149 -15.24 -7.52 -7.14
N LEU A 150 -14.33 -7.65 -6.16
CA LEU A 150 -14.57 -8.39 -4.93
C LEU A 150 -15.73 -7.77 -4.17
N THR A 151 -16.68 -8.59 -3.72
CA THR A 151 -17.71 -8.12 -2.79
C THR A 151 -17.10 -7.94 -1.40
N ALA A 152 -17.74 -7.15 -0.52
CA ALA A 152 -17.22 -6.90 0.82
C ALA A 152 -16.98 -8.21 1.61
N ASP A 153 -17.73 -9.27 1.33
CA ASP A 153 -17.56 -10.58 1.98
C ASP A 153 -16.38 -11.38 1.39
N ASP A 154 -16.03 -11.15 0.11
CA ASP A 154 -14.86 -11.76 -0.56
C ASP A 154 -13.53 -11.08 -0.18
N PHE A 155 -13.58 -9.88 0.41
CA PHE A 155 -12.38 -9.10 0.77
C PHE A 155 -11.53 -9.77 1.86
N PHE A 156 -12.16 -10.56 2.73
CA PHE A 156 -11.55 -11.09 3.95
C PHE A 156 -10.92 -12.47 3.79
N ASP A 157 -11.17 -13.15 2.68
CA ASP A 157 -10.62 -14.48 2.48
C ASP A 157 -9.25 -14.41 1.78
N PHE A 158 -8.19 -14.60 2.58
CA PHE A 158 -6.83 -14.77 2.10
C PHE A 158 -6.75 -15.89 1.05
N GLU A 159 -7.58 -16.94 1.14
CA GLU A 159 -7.65 -18.00 0.12
C GLU A 159 -8.14 -17.45 -1.22
N THR A 160 -9.17 -16.60 -1.21
CA THR A 160 -9.73 -15.98 -2.42
C THR A 160 -8.74 -15.02 -3.10
N LYS A 161 -7.95 -14.25 -2.34
CA LYS A 161 -6.97 -13.29 -2.91
C LYS A 161 -5.67 -13.94 -3.44
N TYR A 162 -5.19 -15.03 -2.82
CA TYR A 162 -3.86 -15.57 -3.11
C TYR A 162 -3.83 -17.07 -3.46
N ILE A 163 -4.73 -17.89 -2.93
CA ILE A 163 -4.67 -19.36 -3.09
C ILE A 163 -5.36 -19.82 -4.40
N GLY A 164 -6.27 -19.01 -4.96
CA GLY A 164 -6.84 -19.23 -6.29
C GLY A 164 -5.83 -19.24 -7.46
N GLN A 165 -4.59 -18.78 -7.26
CA GLN A 165 -3.53 -18.81 -8.27
C GLN A 165 -2.60 -20.03 -8.18
N GLY A 166 -2.73 -20.89 -7.16
CA GLY A 166 -1.66 -21.83 -6.81
C GLY A 166 -2.09 -23.17 -6.24
N LYS A 167 -3.00 -23.92 -6.87
CA LYS A 167 -3.11 -25.38 -6.63
C LYS A 167 -3.47 -26.16 -7.89
N ASN A 168 -2.43 -26.61 -8.61
CA ASN A 168 -2.48 -27.92 -9.26
C ASN A 168 -2.26 -28.98 -8.18
N GLY A 169 -3.32 -29.69 -7.79
CA GLY A 169 -3.20 -30.80 -6.84
C GLY A 169 -4.52 -31.31 -6.26
N GLY A 170 -5.32 -31.99 -7.09
CA GLY A 170 -6.22 -33.05 -6.64
C GLY A 170 -7.61 -32.67 -6.12
N GLY A 171 -8.61 -32.68 -7.02
CA GLY A 171 -9.90 -33.31 -6.71
C GLY A 171 -11.08 -32.41 -6.30
N LYS A 172 -11.63 -31.65 -7.25
CA LYS A 172 -13.09 -31.65 -7.55
C LYS A 172 -13.33 -30.92 -8.87
N LYS A 173 -13.86 -31.65 -9.86
CA LYS A 173 -14.28 -31.11 -11.16
C LYS A 173 -15.47 -30.17 -10.95
N GLY A 174 -15.21 -28.88 -10.78
CA GLY A 174 -16.16 -27.81 -11.03
C GLY A 174 -16.11 -27.44 -12.51
N SER A 175 -17.24 -27.59 -13.19
CA SER A 175 -17.44 -27.30 -14.61
C SER A 175 -17.22 -25.82 -14.95
N GLY A 176 -16.45 -25.55 -16.01
CA GLY A 176 -16.61 -24.33 -16.82
C GLY A 176 -15.54 -23.25 -16.66
N GLN A 177 -14.45 -23.38 -17.42
CA GLN A 177 -13.92 -22.33 -18.30
C GLN A 177 -14.08 -20.85 -17.84
N LYS A 178 -13.36 -20.42 -16.79
CA LYS A 178 -13.06 -19.00 -16.53
C LYS A 178 -11.63 -18.87 -16.01
N GLY A 179 -10.68 -18.64 -16.91
CA GLY A 179 -9.36 -18.13 -16.53
C GLY A 179 -9.45 -16.61 -16.40
N ALA A 180 -9.05 -16.04 -15.25
CA ALA A 180 -8.79 -14.62 -14.94
C ALA A 180 -9.85 -13.53 -15.30
N GLN A 181 -10.77 -13.76 -16.24
CA GLN A 181 -11.87 -12.89 -16.61
C GLN A 181 -13.00 -13.04 -15.59
N GLY A 182 -13.00 -12.20 -14.56
CA GLY A 182 -14.12 -12.11 -13.63
C GLY A 182 -13.84 -11.45 -12.29
N TYR A 183 -12.57 -11.28 -11.90
CA TYR A 183 -12.21 -10.77 -10.56
C TYR A 183 -11.96 -9.25 -10.51
N SER A 184 -11.79 -8.61 -11.65
CA SER A 184 -11.55 -7.16 -11.76
C SER A 184 -11.93 -6.62 -13.13
N LYS A 185 -12.06 -5.29 -13.22
CA LYS A 185 -12.18 -4.54 -14.48
C LYS A 185 -10.90 -3.75 -14.72
N LEU A 186 -10.34 -3.91 -15.92
CA LEU A 186 -9.11 -3.27 -16.35
C LEU A 186 -9.29 -2.78 -17.81
N PRO A 187 -9.38 -1.46 -18.06
CA PRO A 187 -9.37 -0.37 -17.08
C PRO A 187 -10.60 -0.40 -16.14
N ALA A 188 -10.49 0.29 -15.01
CA ALA A 188 -11.57 0.49 -14.05
C ALA A 188 -12.82 1.09 -14.71
N ASP A 189 -14.00 0.58 -14.36
CA ASP A 189 -15.29 1.03 -14.90
C ASP A 189 -15.84 2.17 -14.06
N ILE A 190 -15.21 3.33 -14.24
CA ILE A 190 -15.53 4.59 -13.58
C ILE A 190 -15.54 5.72 -14.62
N SER A 191 -16.12 6.87 -14.28
CA SER A 191 -16.10 8.03 -15.17
C SER A 191 -14.65 8.49 -15.42
N LYS A 192 -14.40 9.08 -16.59
CA LYS A 192 -13.09 9.61 -16.96
C LYS A 192 -12.55 10.59 -15.91
N ASP A 193 -13.39 11.50 -15.42
CA ASP A 193 -12.97 12.48 -14.41
C ASP A 193 -12.51 11.80 -13.10
N LEU A 194 -13.19 10.73 -12.70
CA LEU A 194 -12.84 9.99 -11.49
C LEU A 194 -11.55 9.17 -11.70
N TYR A 195 -11.37 8.60 -12.90
CA TYR A 195 -10.13 7.94 -13.29
C TYR A 195 -8.94 8.91 -13.21
N ASP A 196 -9.06 10.08 -13.83
CA ASP A 196 -8.02 11.10 -13.85
C ASP A 196 -7.73 11.62 -12.43
N GLN A 197 -8.77 11.83 -11.61
CA GLN A 197 -8.64 12.19 -10.20
C GLN A 197 -7.91 11.12 -9.39
N SER A 198 -8.24 9.83 -9.58
CA SER A 198 -7.56 8.72 -8.92
C SER A 198 -6.07 8.66 -9.30
N VAL A 199 -5.73 8.90 -10.56
CA VAL A 199 -4.34 8.97 -11.03
C VAL A 199 -3.58 10.11 -10.35
N GLU A 200 -4.17 11.30 -10.26
CA GLU A 200 -3.51 12.45 -9.65
C GLU A 200 -3.37 12.31 -8.13
N VAL A 201 -4.39 11.77 -7.44
CA VAL A 201 -4.29 11.43 -6.01
C VAL A 201 -3.18 10.40 -5.79
N ALA A 202 -3.11 9.35 -6.61
CA ALA A 202 -2.08 8.32 -6.48
C ALA A 202 -0.66 8.87 -6.69
N LYS A 203 -0.44 9.68 -7.73
CA LYS A 203 0.87 10.35 -7.95
C LYS A 203 1.23 11.31 -6.83
N ALA A 204 0.25 12.04 -6.29
CA ALA A 204 0.49 12.95 -5.17
C ALA A 204 0.85 12.17 -3.89
N SER A 205 0.18 11.05 -3.61
CA SER A 205 0.53 10.14 -2.50
C SER A 205 1.93 9.54 -2.67
N TYR A 206 2.26 9.08 -3.89
CA TYR A 206 3.58 8.55 -4.24
C TYR A 206 4.70 9.54 -3.92
N ARG A 207 4.51 10.80 -4.34
CA ARG A 207 5.47 11.89 -4.06
C ARG A 207 5.50 12.27 -2.59
N ALA A 208 4.36 12.29 -1.91
CA ALA A 208 4.28 12.65 -0.49
C ALA A 208 5.08 11.68 0.38
N VAL A 209 5.02 10.38 0.08
CA VAL A 209 5.78 9.33 0.79
C VAL A 209 7.26 9.30 0.38
N GLY A 210 7.63 9.92 -0.75
CA GLY A 210 9.00 9.92 -1.25
C GLY A 210 9.36 8.64 -2.02
N CYS A 211 8.38 7.98 -2.63
CA CYS A 211 8.61 6.74 -3.36
C CYS A 211 9.55 6.93 -4.57
N SER A 212 10.16 5.83 -5.02
CA SER A 212 10.98 5.81 -6.24
C SER A 212 10.91 4.43 -6.91
N GLY A 213 11.14 4.38 -8.22
CA GLY A 213 11.16 3.17 -9.03
C GLY A 213 9.76 2.58 -9.24
N ILE A 214 9.15 2.05 -8.20
CA ILE A 214 7.91 1.25 -8.26
C ILE A 214 7.04 1.49 -7.03
N ALA A 215 5.73 1.60 -7.23
CA ALA A 215 4.74 1.41 -6.17
C ALA A 215 3.37 1.07 -6.76
N ARG A 216 2.47 0.57 -5.91
CA ARG A 216 1.04 0.45 -6.21
C ARG A 216 0.26 1.19 -5.13
N ILE A 217 -0.59 2.12 -5.55
CA ILE A 217 -1.47 2.87 -4.64
C ILE A 217 -2.85 2.27 -4.71
N ASP A 218 -3.41 1.90 -3.56
CA ASP A 218 -4.79 1.45 -3.47
C ASP A 218 -5.63 2.60 -2.90
N LEU A 219 -6.77 2.87 -3.54
CA LEU A 219 -7.66 3.99 -3.23
C LEU A 219 -9.08 3.46 -2.99
N LEU A 220 -9.79 4.12 -2.07
CA LEU A 220 -11.20 3.90 -1.82
C LEU A 220 -11.98 5.08 -2.36
N ILE A 221 -13.08 4.85 -3.06
CA ILE A 221 -13.92 5.91 -3.60
C ILE A 221 -15.34 5.73 -3.08
N ASN A 222 -15.94 6.82 -2.62
CA ASN A 222 -17.37 6.85 -2.38
C ASN A 222 -18.09 7.09 -3.72
N GLY A 223 -18.72 6.05 -4.27
CA GLY A 223 -19.37 6.08 -5.58
C GLY A 223 -20.48 7.12 -5.71
N LYS A 224 -21.04 7.62 -4.60
CA LYS A 224 -22.07 8.66 -4.56
C LYS A 224 -21.48 10.06 -4.48
N THR A 225 -20.57 10.34 -3.55
CA THR A 225 -19.97 11.67 -3.37
C THR A 225 -18.80 11.94 -4.32
N LYS A 226 -18.28 10.88 -4.97
CA LYS A 226 -17.08 10.89 -5.82
C LYS A 226 -15.81 11.30 -5.08
N GLU A 227 -15.81 11.23 -3.75
CA GLU A 227 -14.62 11.47 -2.94
C GLU A 227 -13.66 10.30 -3.05
N VAL A 228 -12.40 10.61 -3.36
CA VAL A 228 -11.29 9.66 -3.46
C VAL A 228 -10.46 9.73 -2.18
N TYR A 229 -10.27 8.58 -1.54
CA TYR A 229 -9.53 8.41 -0.31
C TYR A 229 -8.30 7.54 -0.57
N PHE A 230 -7.15 7.93 -0.01
CA PHE A 230 -5.98 7.09 0.07
C PHE A 230 -6.20 5.95 1.08
N ASN A 231 -6.04 4.71 0.63
CA ASN A 231 -6.13 3.52 1.49
C ASN A 231 -4.76 3.15 2.03
N GLU A 232 -3.87 2.71 1.12
CA GLU A 232 -2.55 2.18 1.41
C GLU A 232 -1.62 2.32 0.20
N LEU A 233 -0.32 2.25 0.47
CA LEU A 233 0.76 2.28 -0.52
C LEU A 233 1.56 0.99 -0.40
N ASN A 234 1.77 0.31 -1.52
CA ASN A 234 2.57 -0.91 -1.59
C ASN A 234 3.91 -0.59 -2.30
N PRO A 235 5.05 -0.57 -1.57
CA PRO A 235 6.33 -0.14 -2.13
C PRO A 235 7.01 -1.21 -3.00
N LEU A 236 6.68 -2.50 -2.81
CA LEU A 236 7.08 -3.62 -3.67
C LEU A 236 5.85 -4.45 -4.05
N PRO A 237 5.02 -4.00 -5.01
CA PRO A 237 3.80 -4.70 -5.36
C PRO A 237 4.07 -6.00 -6.10
N GLY A 238 3.21 -6.99 -5.88
CA GLY A 238 3.30 -8.32 -6.49
C GLY A 238 2.78 -8.41 -7.93
N SER A 239 2.34 -9.61 -8.34
CA SER A 239 1.98 -9.98 -9.72
C SER A 239 0.91 -9.09 -10.37
N LEU A 240 0.01 -8.51 -9.57
CA LEU A 240 -1.02 -7.58 -10.03
C LEU A 240 -0.38 -6.39 -10.77
N TYR A 241 0.66 -5.78 -10.21
CA TYR A 241 1.35 -4.65 -10.85
C TYR A 241 1.82 -4.97 -12.28
N ALA A 242 2.43 -6.14 -12.48
CA ALA A 242 2.89 -6.58 -13.80
C ALA A 242 1.73 -6.95 -14.74
N HIS A 243 0.55 -7.31 -14.22
CA HIS A 243 -0.64 -7.53 -15.02
C HIS A 243 -1.15 -6.22 -15.65
N ASN A 244 -1.25 -5.15 -14.86
CA ASN A 244 -1.73 -3.85 -15.33
C ASN A 244 -0.82 -3.24 -16.41
N TRP A 245 0.50 -3.34 -16.23
CA TRP A 245 1.46 -2.86 -17.22
C TRP A 245 1.39 -3.63 -18.55
N ARG A 246 1.21 -4.95 -18.49
CA ARG A 246 1.00 -5.76 -19.70
C ARG A 246 -0.28 -5.36 -20.43
N ALA A 247 -1.37 -5.14 -19.70
CA ALA A 247 -2.62 -4.65 -20.29
C ALA A 247 -2.47 -3.24 -20.89
N ALA A 248 -1.60 -2.40 -20.31
CA ALA A 248 -1.21 -1.10 -20.85
C ALA A 248 -0.23 -1.19 -22.05
N GLY A 249 0.12 -2.40 -22.50
CA GLY A 249 1.00 -2.61 -23.65
C GLY A 249 2.50 -2.68 -23.33
N LEU A 250 2.90 -2.69 -22.06
CA LEU A 250 4.30 -2.83 -21.64
C LEU A 250 4.62 -4.29 -21.23
N PRO A 251 5.42 -5.04 -22.02
CA PRO A 251 5.79 -6.41 -21.69
C PRO A 251 6.59 -6.51 -20.39
N THR A 252 6.42 -7.61 -19.63
CA THR A 252 7.09 -7.81 -18.33
C THR A 252 8.61 -7.65 -18.39
N VAL A 253 9.26 -8.15 -19.44
CA VAL A 253 10.72 -8.01 -19.60
C VAL A 253 11.12 -6.54 -19.69
N GLN A 254 10.42 -5.76 -20.51
CA GLN A 254 10.68 -4.32 -20.65
C GLN A 254 10.37 -3.56 -19.36
N LEU A 255 9.32 -3.96 -18.63
CA LEU A 255 9.00 -3.39 -17.32
C LEU A 255 10.16 -3.59 -16.33
N VAL A 256 10.70 -4.81 -16.23
CA VAL A 256 11.83 -5.10 -15.36
C VAL A 256 13.08 -4.33 -15.81
N THR A 257 13.36 -4.25 -17.11
CA THR A 257 14.47 -3.45 -17.65
C THR A 257 14.36 -1.99 -17.23
N ARG A 258 13.18 -1.36 -17.41
CA ARG A 258 12.96 0.04 -16.98
C ARG A 258 13.17 0.24 -15.49
N LEU A 259 12.75 -0.73 -14.66
CA LEU A 259 12.95 -0.66 -13.22
C LEU A 259 14.43 -0.70 -12.83
N VAL A 260 15.23 -1.50 -13.54
CA VAL A 260 16.69 -1.55 -13.35
C VAL A 260 17.33 -0.22 -13.80
N GLU A 261 16.95 0.30 -14.96
CA GLU A 261 17.45 1.60 -15.46
C GLU A 261 17.15 2.74 -14.47
N LEU A 262 15.94 2.76 -13.88
CA LEU A 262 15.56 3.74 -12.85
C LEU A 262 16.41 3.60 -11.58
N ALA A 263 16.75 2.37 -11.18
CA ALA A 263 17.61 2.11 -10.03
C ALA A 263 19.04 2.61 -10.26
N GLU A 264 19.61 2.32 -11.43
CA GLU A 264 20.94 2.77 -11.84
C GLU A 264 21.01 4.29 -11.94
N ALA A 265 20.01 4.92 -12.58
CA ALA A 265 19.92 6.37 -12.71
C ALA A 265 19.86 7.05 -11.33
N ARG A 266 19.00 6.57 -10.42
CA ARG A 266 18.92 7.09 -9.05
C ARG A 266 20.23 6.94 -8.29
N HIS A 267 20.87 5.78 -8.40
CA HIS A 267 22.14 5.52 -7.73
C HIS A 267 23.24 6.46 -8.22
N LYS A 268 23.38 6.61 -9.54
CA LYS A 268 24.32 7.55 -10.15
C LYS A 268 24.10 8.99 -9.70
N SER A 269 22.83 9.43 -9.63
CA SER A 269 22.50 10.76 -9.12
C SER A 269 22.90 10.95 -7.66
N LYS A 270 22.78 9.91 -6.83
CA LYS A 270 23.21 9.95 -5.43
C LYS A 270 24.74 9.98 -5.28
N GLU A 271 25.47 9.21 -6.08
CA GLU A 271 26.94 9.21 -6.07
C GLU A 271 27.54 10.55 -6.53
N ALA A 272 26.81 11.30 -7.35
CA ALA A 272 27.22 12.64 -7.78
C ALA A 272 27.10 13.72 -6.69
N LEU A 273 26.48 13.42 -5.55
CA LEU A 273 26.31 14.38 -4.45
C LEU A 273 27.59 14.47 -3.60
N GLU A 274 28.04 15.70 -3.32
CA GLU A 274 29.09 15.93 -2.34
C GLU A 274 28.55 15.72 -0.92
N SER A 275 29.00 14.64 -0.27
CA SER A 275 28.62 14.29 1.11
C SER A 275 29.76 14.47 2.12
N THR A 276 30.96 14.79 1.64
CA THR A 276 32.14 15.06 2.46
C THR A 276 32.74 16.40 2.04
N PHE A 277 32.99 17.27 3.03
CA PHE A 277 33.64 18.55 2.80
C PHE A 277 35.11 18.44 3.19
N GLN A 278 36.02 18.57 2.21
CA GLN A 278 37.45 18.63 2.53
C GLN A 278 37.79 20.00 3.11
N THR A 279 38.00 20.06 4.42
CA THR A 279 38.50 21.27 5.09
C THR A 279 40.02 21.23 5.24
N ASN A 280 40.67 22.34 4.93
CA ASN A 280 42.12 22.52 5.14
C ASN A 280 42.48 22.90 6.59
N PHE A 281 41.54 22.79 7.54
CA PHE A 281 41.75 23.18 8.95
C PHE A 281 42.96 22.47 9.59
N LEU A 282 43.23 21.21 9.21
CA LEU A 282 44.39 20.46 9.68
C LEU A 282 45.70 20.74 8.92
N LYS A 283 45.65 21.49 7.80
CA LYS A 283 46.87 21.98 7.11
C LYS A 283 47.44 23.26 7.73
N GLN A 284 46.79 23.79 8.76
CA GLN A 284 47.22 24.97 9.51
C GLN A 284 48.03 24.61 10.77
N PHE A 285 48.17 23.32 11.08
CA PHE A 285 49.06 22.76 12.10
C PHE A 285 50.16 21.93 11.42
#